data_AF-A0A7X7L659-F1
#
_entry.id   AF-A0A7X7L659-F1
#
_cell.length_a   1.000
_cell.length_b   1.000
_cell.length_c   1.000
_cell.angle_alpha   90.00
_cell.angle_beta   90.00
_cell.angle_gamma   90.00
#
_symmetry.space_group_name_H-M   'P 1'
#
loop_
_entity.id
_entity.type
_entity.pdbx_description
1 polymer ?
#
loop_
_entity_poly.entity_id
_entity_poly.type
_entity_poly.pdbx_seq_one_letter_code
_entity_poly.pdbx_strand_id
1 'polypeptide(L)' 'MNYVIIGNSTAAIAAIEGIRSIDKQGRITLISIENHHTYSRPLISYLLQGKTDLDK' A
#
# COMPACT_ATOMS: atom_id res chain seq x y z
N MET A 1 -0.23 18.93 8.64
CA MET A 1 0.83 18.84 7.62
C MET A 1 0.23 18.34 6.30
N ASN A 2 0.89 18.56 5.16
CA ASN A 2 0.54 17.89 3.89
C ASN A 2 1.71 17.00 3.48
N TYR A 3 1.45 15.70 3.31
CA TYR A 3 2.45 14.70 2.91
C TYR A 3 2.18 14.25 1.48
N VAL A 4 3.24 14.10 0.69
CA VAL A 4 3.19 13.51 -0.66
C VAL A 4 4.06 12.27 -0.67
N ILE A 5 3.49 11.14 -1.06
CA ILE A 5 4.16 9.84 -1.15
C ILE A 5 4.09 9.36 -2.61
N ILE A 6 5.23 8.95 -3.16
CA ILE A 6 5.33 8.46 -4.54
C ILE A 6 5.63 6.96 -4.51
N GLY A 7 4.76 6.18 -5.14
CA GLY A 7 4.80 4.72 -5.19
C GLY A 7 3.71 4.06 -4.34
N ASN A 8 3.12 2.98 -4.87
CA ASN A 8 2.06 2.19 -4.23
C ASN A 8 2.55 0.76 -3.95
N SER A 9 3.24 0.57 -2.84
CA SER A 9 3.73 -0.74 -2.41
C SER A 9 3.89 -0.77 -0.89
N THR A 10 4.44 -1.85 -0.35
CA THR A 10 4.60 -2.10 1.09
C THR A 10 5.23 -0.92 1.83
N ALA A 11 6.28 -0.31 1.28
CA ALA A 11 6.97 0.82 1.91
C ALA A 11 6.07 2.06 2.05
N ALA A 12 5.22 2.33 1.05
CA ALA A 12 4.31 3.46 1.08
C ALA A 12 3.22 3.28 2.13
N ILE A 13 2.67 2.06 2.24
CA ILE A 13 1.69 1.73 3.28
C ILE A 13 2.31 1.86 4.67
N ALA A 14 3.50 1.30 4.88
CA ALA A 14 4.20 1.42 6.16
C ALA A 14 4.50 2.88 6.54
N ALA A 15 4.88 3.72 5.56
CA ALA A 15 5.07 5.14 5.79
C ALA A 15 3.74 5.85 6.18
N ILE A 16 2.64 5.52 5.50
CA ILE A 16 1.31 6.06 5.82
C ILE A 16 0.88 5.65 7.23
N GLU A 17 1.02 4.38 7.58
CA GLU A 17 0.70 3.86 8.92
C GLU A 17 1.55 4.53 10.00
N GLY A 18 2.86 4.68 9.74
CA GLY A 18 3.78 5.41 10.61
C GLY A 18 3.34 6.85 10.82
N ILE A 19 3.06 7.59 9.74
CA ILE A 19 2.53 8.96 9.84
C ILE A 19 1.22 8.96 10.63
N ARG A 20 0.30 8.04 10.34
CA ARG A 20 -1.01 7.94 11.01
C ARG A 20 -0.91 7.52 12.46
N SER A 21 0.18 6.90 12.89
CA SER A 21 0.38 6.61 14.32
C SER A 21 0.58 7.90 15.12
N ILE A 22 1.17 8.95 14.52
CA ILE A 22 1.54 10.22 15.15
C ILE A 22 0.58 11.36 14.75
N ASP A 23 0.40 11.61 13.45
CA ASP A 23 -0.50 12.63 12.90
C ASP A 23 -1.78 11.99 12.34
N LYS A 24 -2.86 12.11 13.11
CA LYS A 24 -4.19 11.56 12.79
C LYS A 24 -4.94 12.33 11.69
N GLN A 25 -4.59 13.60 11.44
CA GLN A 25 -5.41 14.50 10.62
C GLN A 25 -4.68 15.07 9.39
N GLY A 26 -3.34 15.08 9.39
CA GLY A 26 -2.56 15.60 8.27
C GLY A 26 -2.92 14.93 6.96
N ARG A 27 -3.10 15.72 5.90
CA ARG A 27 -3.50 15.21 4.58
C ARG A 27 -2.34 14.42 3.97
N ILE A 28 -2.62 13.23 3.45
CA ILE A 28 -1.65 12.42 2.71
C ILE A 28 -2.17 12.26 1.28
N THR A 29 -1.34 12.61 0.30
CA THR A 29 -1.57 12.35 -1.11
C THR A 29 -0.61 11.26 -1.57
N LEU A 30 -1.12 10.13 -2.04
CA LEU A 30 -0.33 9.05 -2.61
C LEU A 30 -0.47 9.06 -4.13
N ILE A 31 0.66 9.12 -4.83
CA ILE A 31 0.72 9.14 -6.29
C ILE A 31 1.41 7.86 -6.75
N SER A 32 0.79 7.15 -7.67
CA SER A 32 1.37 5.94 -8.26
C SER A 32 0.92 5.77 -9.70
N ILE A 33 1.76 5.08 -10.49
CA ILE A 33 1.39 4.59 -11.82
C ILE A 33 0.54 3.31 -11.77
N GLU A 34 0.46 2.69 -10.58
CA GLU A 34 -0.33 1.49 -10.37
C GLU A 34 -1.82 1.81 -10.39
N ASN A 35 -2.57 1.13 -11.27
CA ASN A 35 -4.02 1.30 -11.40
C ASN A 35 -4.82 0.52 -10.34
N HIS A 36 -4.15 -0.15 -9.41
CA HIS A 36 -4.75 -0.98 -8.38
C HIS A 36 -4.36 -0.48 -6.99
N HIS A 37 -5.17 -0.80 -5.98
CA HIS A 37 -4.77 -0.61 -4.58
C HIS A 37 -3.51 -1.44 -4.25
N THR A 38 -2.80 -1.14 -3.15
CA THR A 38 -1.64 -1.95 -2.75
C THR A 38 -2.04 -3.43 -2.63
N TYR A 39 -1.20 -4.30 -3.19
CA TYR A 39 -1.35 -5.75 -3.17
C TYR A 39 0.03 -6.41 -2.97
N SER A 40 0.03 -7.66 -2.49
CA SER A 40 1.27 -8.40 -2.28
C SER A 40 1.75 -9.05 -3.57
N ARG A 41 2.59 -8.33 -4.34
CA ARG A 41 3.23 -8.86 -5.55
C ARG A 41 3.94 -10.21 -5.35
N PRO A 42 4.64 -10.46 -4.23
CA PRO A 42 5.26 -11.76 -3.99
C PRO A 42 4.26 -12.93 -3.91
N LEU A 43 2.99 -12.68 -3.58
CA LEU A 43 1.97 -13.72 -3.46
C LEU A 43 1.32 -14.12 -4.79
N ILE A 44 1.60 -13.43 -5.90
CA ILE A 44 1.01 -13.76 -7.21
C ILE A 44 1.32 -15.22 -7.59
N SER A 45 2.54 -15.70 -7.34
CA SER A 45 2.91 -17.08 -7.66
C SER A 45 2.11 -18.10 -6.84
N TYR A 46 1.81 -17.79 -5.58
CA TYR A 46 0.99 -18.63 -4.70
C TYR A 46 -0.48 -18.62 -5.15
N LEU A 47 -0.98 -17.46 -5.61
CA LEU A 47 -2.33 -17.34 -6.16
C LEU A 47 -2.47 -18.20 -7.42
N LEU A 48 -1.51 -18.12 -8.34
CA LEU A 48 -1.48 -18.94 -9.55
C LEU A 48 -1.35 -20.44 -9.24
N GLN A 49 -0.70 -20.80 -8.12
CA GLN A 49 -0.62 -22.17 -7.64
C GLN A 49 -1.91 -22.64 -6.93
N GLY A 50 -2.90 -21.76 -6.71
CA GLY A 50 -4.10 -22.07 -5.94
C GLY A 50 -3.83 -22.25 -4.43
N LYS A 51 -2.73 -21.68 -3.91
CA LYS A 51 -2.36 -21.74 -2.48
C LYS A 51 -2.85 -20.53 -1.67
N THR A 52 -3.48 -19.57 -2.32
CA THR A 52 -4.11 -18.39 -1.72
C THR A 52 -5.17 -17.89 -2.69
N ASP A 53 -5.99 -16.93 -2.28
CA ASP A 53 -7.04 -16.30 -3.08
C ASP A 53 -6.84 -14.77 -3.09
N LEU A 54 -7.80 -14.04 -3.65
CA LEU A 54 -7.78 -12.58 -3.72
C LEU A 54 -8.32 -11.92 -2.44
N ASP A 55 -8.86 -12.71 -1.52
CA ASP A 55 -9.37 -12.25 -0.24
C ASP A 55 -8.24 -12.22 0.79
N LYS A 56 -8.49 -11.52 1.91
CA LYS A 56 -7.55 -11.43 3.03
C LYS A 56 -7.73 -12.58 4.01
#